data_AF-A0AAW9RUR0-F1
#
_entry.id   AF-A0AAW9RUR0-F1
#
_cell.length_a   1.000
_cell.length_b   1.000
_cell.length_c   1.000
_cell.angle_alpha   90.00
_cell.angle_beta   90.00
_cell.angle_gamma   90.00
#
_symmetry.space_group_name_H-M   'P 1'
#
loop_
_entity.id
_entity.type
_entity.pdbx_description
1 polymer ?
#
loop_
_entity_poly.entity_id
_entity_poly.type
_entity_poly.pdbx_seq_one_letter_code
_entity_poly.pdbx_strand_id
1 'polypeptide(L)'
;MPRLLVLGGANTVFRDAAAAMQLCDFDAVMAVNDMIGVWPDLIDYAVTLHPEHLHRWMVARERMQSALPQVWAHSTQGPNGRVGRRPDRVTSDWAGSSGLFAVKVGILEGFERIVLAGVPMLPAAGHFFDHNPWSAASHFQAAWIERAPEISAHTRSMSGWTAGLLGQPDRAWLNSPEPGQLRGNQ
;
A
#
# COMPACT_ATOMS: atom_id res chain seq x y z
N MET A 1 18.13 -0.38 5.01
CA MET A 1 17.08 -0.15 4.00
C MET A 1 15.76 -0.66 4.56
N PRO A 2 14.91 0.21 5.10
CA PRO A 2 13.62 -0.19 5.65
C PRO A 2 12.73 -0.75 4.54
N ARG A 3 12.12 -1.91 4.81
CA ARG A 3 11.26 -2.65 3.88
C ARG A 3 9.82 -2.62 4.35
N LEU A 4 8.92 -2.25 3.44
CA LEU A 4 7.49 -2.15 3.69
C LEU A 4 6.73 -3.17 2.84
N LEU A 5 5.86 -3.94 3.50
CA LEU A 5 4.81 -4.69 2.81
C LEU A 5 3.51 -3.88 2.81
N VAL A 6 3.00 -3.56 1.62
CA VAL A 6 1.69 -2.90 1.46
C VAL A 6 0.65 -3.95 1.10
N LEU A 7 -0.42 -4.00 1.88
CA LEU A 7 -1.56 -4.87 1.71
C LEU A 7 -2.72 -4.08 1.09
N GLY A 8 -2.95 -4.31 -0.20
CA GLY A 8 -4.02 -3.71 -0.98
C GLY A 8 -5.39 -4.35 -0.76
N GLY A 9 -6.32 -4.03 -1.65
CA GLY A 9 -7.72 -4.46 -1.56
C GLY A 9 -8.16 -5.49 -2.59
N ALA A 10 -7.28 -5.96 -3.47
CA ALA A 10 -7.67 -6.93 -4.51
C ALA A 10 -7.78 -8.36 -3.99
N ASN A 11 -8.50 -9.22 -4.72
CA ASN A 11 -8.67 -10.63 -4.35
C ASN A 11 -7.35 -11.42 -4.24
N THR A 12 -6.29 -10.95 -4.87
CA THR A 12 -4.97 -11.58 -4.83
C THR A 12 -4.18 -11.29 -3.56
N VAL A 13 -4.64 -10.37 -2.70
CA VAL A 13 -3.85 -9.82 -1.59
C VAL A 13 -3.22 -10.87 -0.67
N PHE A 14 -3.98 -11.88 -0.23
CA PHE A 14 -3.45 -12.89 0.68
C PHE A 14 -2.37 -13.77 0.03
N ARG A 15 -2.59 -14.19 -1.22
CA ARG A 15 -1.61 -14.96 -1.99
C ARG A 15 -0.36 -14.13 -2.27
N ASP A 16 -0.54 -12.89 -2.70
CA ASP A 16 0.56 -11.99 -3.01
C ASP A 16 1.39 -11.67 -1.76
N ALA A 17 0.74 -11.43 -0.62
CA ALA A 17 1.41 -11.17 0.66
C ALA A 17 2.20 -12.40 1.14
N ALA A 18 1.59 -13.59 1.08
CA ALA A 18 2.28 -14.83 1.44
C ALA A 18 3.53 -15.07 0.58
N ALA A 19 3.43 -14.83 -0.74
CA ALA A 19 4.57 -14.94 -1.64
C ALA A 19 5.65 -13.87 -1.36
N ALA A 20 5.26 -12.63 -1.04
CA ALA A 20 6.19 -11.57 -0.67
C ALA A 20 6.97 -11.92 0.61
N MET A 21 6.27 -12.43 1.63
CA MET A 21 6.87 -12.84 2.92
C MET A 21 7.84 -14.01 2.79
N GLN A 22 7.78 -14.80 1.70
CA GLN A 22 8.79 -15.84 1.42
C GLN A 22 10.10 -15.28 0.85
N LEU A 23 10.10 -14.03 0.40
CA LEU A 23 11.28 -13.38 -0.17
C LEU A 23 12.17 -12.78 0.93
N CYS A 24 11.59 -12.14 1.94
CA CYS A 24 12.29 -11.54 3.07
C CYS A 24 11.36 -11.24 4.25
N ASP A 25 11.97 -10.90 5.39
CA ASP A 25 11.27 -10.20 6.47
C ASP A 25 11.06 -8.73 6.12
N PHE A 26 9.94 -8.17 6.57
CA PHE A 26 9.60 -6.76 6.41
C PHE A 26 9.74 -6.03 7.74
N ASP A 27 10.23 -4.79 7.68
CA ASP A 27 10.39 -3.93 8.86
C ASP A 27 9.05 -3.32 9.29
N ALA A 28 8.09 -3.20 8.36
CA ALA A 28 6.74 -2.76 8.64
C ALA A 28 5.71 -3.34 7.66
N VAL A 29 4.45 -3.35 8.10
CA VAL A 29 3.28 -3.72 7.31
C VAL A 29 2.28 -2.56 7.27
N MET A 30 1.79 -2.24 6.08
CA MET A 30 0.80 -1.19 5.84
C MET A 30 -0.45 -1.79 5.20
N ALA A 31 -1.61 -1.59 5.81
CA ALA A 31 -2.88 -2.02 5.23
C ALA A 31 -3.67 -0.86 4.64
N VAL A 32 -4.33 -1.13 3.52
CA VAL A 32 -5.11 -0.15 2.76
C VAL A 32 -6.61 -0.45 2.86
N ASN A 33 -7.40 0.56 3.22
CA ASN A 33 -8.87 0.50 3.29
C ASN A 33 -9.38 -0.72 4.11
N ASP A 34 -10.27 -1.54 3.56
CA ASP A 34 -10.87 -2.68 4.25
C ASP A 34 -9.87 -3.68 4.80
N MET A 35 -8.66 -3.76 4.23
CA MET A 35 -7.59 -4.62 4.74
C MET A 35 -7.16 -4.22 6.17
N ILE A 36 -7.31 -2.95 6.56
CA ILE A 36 -7.03 -2.45 7.92
C ILE A 36 -7.79 -3.27 8.97
N GLY A 37 -9.08 -3.54 8.70
CA GLY A 37 -9.98 -4.23 9.61
C GLY A 37 -10.01 -5.75 9.45
N VAL A 38 -9.24 -6.32 8.51
CA VAL A 38 -9.33 -7.75 8.15
C VAL A 38 -8.00 -8.48 8.25
N TRP A 39 -6.86 -7.79 8.06
CA TRP A 39 -5.55 -8.45 8.16
C TRP A 39 -5.33 -9.00 9.58
N PRO A 40 -5.03 -10.31 9.75
CA PRO A 40 -5.01 -10.95 11.07
C PRO A 40 -3.80 -10.54 11.92
N ASP A 41 -2.65 -10.31 11.28
CA ASP A 41 -1.39 -10.00 11.94
C ASP A 41 -1.18 -8.50 12.12
N LEU A 42 -0.15 -8.12 12.88
CA LEU A 42 0.16 -6.72 13.18
C LEU A 42 0.33 -5.90 11.88
N ILE A 43 -0.09 -4.64 11.95
CA ILE A 43 0.17 -3.62 10.94
C ILE A 43 0.64 -2.38 11.68
N ASP A 44 1.61 -1.70 11.10
CA ASP A 44 2.21 -0.49 11.64
C ASP A 44 1.50 0.75 11.09
N TYR A 45 0.97 0.64 9.87
CA TYR A 45 0.30 1.73 9.17
C TYR A 45 -1.06 1.33 8.63
N ALA A 46 -2.03 2.23 8.79
CA ALA A 46 -3.35 2.16 8.17
C ALA A 46 -3.52 3.34 7.23
N VAL A 47 -3.72 3.08 5.93
CA VAL A 47 -3.73 4.11 4.89
C VAL A 47 -5.06 4.10 4.14
N THR A 48 -5.62 5.28 3.89
CA THR A 48 -6.86 5.39 3.11
C THR A 48 -7.07 6.70 2.37
N LEU A 49 -7.80 6.64 1.25
CA LEU A 49 -8.43 7.82 0.64
C LEU A 49 -9.87 8.06 1.15
N HIS A 50 -10.39 7.18 2.02
CA HIS A 50 -11.76 7.21 2.52
C HIS A 50 -11.78 7.40 4.05
N PRO A 51 -11.41 8.59 4.55
CA PRO A 51 -11.37 8.84 5.99
C PRO A 51 -12.75 8.68 6.67
N GLU A 52 -13.85 8.74 5.92
CA GLU A 52 -15.21 8.44 6.37
C GLU A 52 -15.38 7.00 6.89
N HIS A 53 -14.57 6.06 6.45
CA HIS A 53 -14.66 4.65 6.85
C HIS A 53 -13.68 4.26 7.97
N LEU A 54 -12.74 5.15 8.33
CA LEU A 54 -11.70 4.87 9.33
C LEU A 54 -12.25 4.36 10.65
N HIS A 55 -13.35 4.95 11.15
CA HIS A 55 -13.94 4.52 12.41
C HIS A 55 -14.31 3.03 12.39
N ARG A 56 -14.98 2.57 11.33
CA ARG A 56 -15.39 1.17 11.19
C ARG A 56 -14.17 0.24 11.16
N TRP A 57 -13.16 0.56 10.37
CA TRP A 57 -11.99 -0.30 10.24
C TRP A 57 -11.15 -0.35 11.52
N MET A 58 -11.02 0.77 12.22
CA MET A 58 -10.25 0.84 13.47
C MET A 58 -10.97 0.14 14.63
N VAL A 59 -12.30 0.23 14.72
CA VAL A 59 -13.08 -0.56 15.68
C VAL A 59 -12.91 -2.06 15.42
N ALA A 60 -12.89 -2.50 14.15
CA ALA A 60 -12.59 -3.89 13.82
C ALA A 60 -11.16 -4.27 14.24
N ARG A 61 -10.18 -3.37 14.02
CA ARG A 61 -8.79 -3.58 14.38
C ARG A 61 -8.55 -3.69 15.88
N GLU A 62 -9.14 -2.79 16.67
CA GLU A 62 -9.08 -2.78 18.15
C GLU A 62 -9.57 -4.09 18.77
N ARG A 63 -10.49 -4.79 18.11
CA ARG A 63 -10.99 -6.11 18.57
C ARG A 63 -10.00 -7.24 18.31
N MET A 64 -9.12 -7.08 17.34
CA MET A 64 -8.15 -8.10 16.94
C MET A 64 -6.80 -7.89 17.63
N GLN A 65 -6.42 -6.65 17.92
CA GLN A 65 -5.07 -6.30 18.35
C GLN A 65 -5.03 -5.17 19.36
N SER A 66 -4.08 -5.25 20.29
CA SER A 66 -3.86 -4.25 21.32
C SER A 66 -3.06 -3.03 20.83
N ALA A 67 -2.16 -3.21 19.86
CA ALA A 67 -1.39 -2.12 19.27
C ALA A 67 -2.12 -1.56 18.05
N LEU A 68 -2.33 -0.24 18.03
CA LEU A 68 -2.99 0.44 16.93
C LEU A 68 -1.97 1.01 15.95
N PRO A 69 -2.21 0.88 14.63
CA PRO A 69 -1.35 1.48 13.63
C PRO A 69 -1.45 3.00 13.62
N GLN A 70 -0.41 3.63 13.08
CA GLN A 70 -0.47 5.03 12.68
C GLN A 70 -1.38 5.17 11.46
N VAL A 71 -2.31 6.12 11.53
CA VAL A 71 -3.32 6.33 10.49
C VAL A 71 -2.96 7.51 9.59
N TRP A 72 -2.97 7.22 8.29
CA TRP A 72 -2.75 8.18 7.22
C TRP A 72 -3.99 8.31 6.34
N ALA A 73 -4.36 9.54 6.01
CA ALA A 73 -5.39 9.81 5.01
C ALA A 73 -5.07 11.04 4.16
N HIS A 74 -5.78 11.20 3.04
CA HIS A 74 -5.59 12.38 2.19
C HIS A 74 -6.24 13.66 2.74
N SER A 75 -7.14 13.51 3.72
CA SER A 75 -7.91 14.59 4.31
C SER A 75 -8.31 14.24 5.75
N THR A 76 -8.58 15.27 6.56
CA THR A 76 -9.18 15.10 7.89
C THR A 76 -10.70 15.01 7.87
N GLN A 77 -11.31 15.11 6.67
CA GLN A 77 -12.75 15.15 6.46
C GLN A 77 -13.16 14.12 5.40
N GLY A 78 -14.30 13.46 5.62
CA GLY A 78 -14.99 12.68 4.59
C GLY A 78 -15.92 13.55 3.73
N PRO A 79 -16.66 12.95 2.78
CA PRO A 79 -17.53 13.69 1.84
C PRO A 79 -18.57 14.61 2.50
N ASN A 80 -19.03 14.26 3.71
CA ASN A 80 -20.01 15.04 4.47
C ASN A 80 -19.38 16.01 5.49
N GLY A 81 -18.07 16.28 5.38
CA GLY A 81 -17.33 17.13 6.32
C GLY A 81 -17.11 16.51 7.71
N ARG A 82 -17.46 15.24 7.90
CA ARG A 82 -17.39 14.52 9.18
C ARG A 82 -16.65 13.20 9.03
N VAL A 83 -15.92 12.82 10.07
CA VAL A 83 -15.24 11.51 10.19
C VAL A 83 -15.47 10.97 11.60
N GLY A 84 -15.72 9.67 11.73
CA GLY A 84 -15.87 9.03 13.05
C GLY A 84 -14.54 8.81 13.78
N ARG A 85 -13.41 8.96 13.08
CA ARG A 85 -12.05 8.94 13.63
C ARG A 85 -11.16 9.81 12.75
N ARG A 86 -10.32 10.64 13.37
CA ARG A 86 -9.36 11.48 12.63
C ARG A 86 -8.10 10.67 12.29
N PRO A 87 -7.47 10.90 11.12
CA PRO A 87 -6.14 10.36 10.84
C PRO A 87 -5.09 11.06 11.72
N ASP A 88 -3.99 10.37 11.99
CA ASP A 88 -2.85 10.91 12.73
C ASP A 88 -2.00 11.82 11.83
N ARG A 89 -1.86 11.46 10.55
CA ARG A 89 -1.12 12.21 9.55
C ARG A 89 -1.93 12.38 8.27
N VAL A 90 -1.72 13.51 7.59
CA VAL A 90 -2.38 13.87 6.34
C VAL A 90 -1.39 14.37 5.31
N THR A 91 -1.59 13.98 4.06
CA THR A 91 -0.90 14.53 2.89
C THR A 91 -1.88 14.58 1.72
N SER A 92 -1.71 15.49 0.76
CA SER A 92 -2.48 15.44 -0.48
C SER A 92 -2.34 14.08 -1.17
N ASP A 93 -3.34 13.67 -1.95
CA ASP A 93 -3.22 12.49 -2.81
C ASP A 93 -2.46 12.82 -4.11
N TRP A 94 -2.32 11.82 -4.97
CA TRP A 94 -1.80 11.97 -6.34
C TRP A 94 -2.89 11.65 -7.38
N ALA A 95 -4.16 11.85 -7.04
CA ALA A 95 -5.33 11.51 -7.86
C ALA A 95 -5.36 10.06 -8.40
N GLY A 96 -4.65 9.14 -7.73
CA GLY A 96 -4.57 7.72 -8.08
C GLY A 96 -5.42 6.84 -7.18
N SER A 97 -5.16 5.52 -7.23
CA SER A 97 -5.81 4.57 -6.33
C SER A 97 -5.24 4.67 -4.90
N SER A 98 -5.95 4.14 -3.90
CA SER A 98 -5.44 4.08 -2.52
C SER A 98 -4.14 3.27 -2.41
N GLY A 99 -3.87 2.34 -3.33
CA GLY A 99 -2.59 1.65 -3.42
C GLY A 99 -1.43 2.58 -3.84
N LEU A 100 -1.67 3.51 -4.76
CA LEU A 100 -0.67 4.53 -5.13
C LEU A 100 -0.43 5.51 -3.99
N PHE A 101 -1.51 5.87 -3.27
CA PHE A 101 -1.41 6.69 -2.07
C PHE A 101 -0.58 6.00 -0.98
N ALA A 102 -0.73 4.68 -0.79
CA ALA A 102 0.11 3.91 0.12
C ALA A 102 1.60 3.94 -0.25
N VAL A 103 1.94 3.89 -1.55
CA VAL A 103 3.33 4.08 -2.00
C VAL A 103 3.88 5.45 -1.60
N LYS A 104 3.10 6.52 -1.81
CA LYS A 104 3.48 7.88 -1.38
C LYS A 104 3.77 7.91 0.12
N VAL A 105 2.87 7.36 0.94
CA VAL A 105 3.04 7.30 2.39
C VAL A 105 4.30 6.51 2.75
N GLY A 106 4.55 5.35 2.14
CA GLY A 106 5.75 4.57 2.36
C GLY A 106 7.04 5.36 2.09
N ILE A 107 7.08 6.12 1.00
CA ILE A 107 8.23 6.98 0.67
C ILE A 107 8.39 8.11 1.71
N LEU A 108 7.29 8.75 2.13
CA LEU A 108 7.32 9.81 3.14
C LEU A 108 7.74 9.31 4.53
N GLU A 109 7.45 8.05 4.85
CA GLU A 109 7.91 7.37 6.07
C GLU A 109 9.36 6.86 5.97
N GLY A 110 10.02 7.02 4.81
CA GLY A 110 11.42 6.69 4.62
C GLY A 110 11.69 5.23 4.24
N PHE A 111 10.67 4.50 3.77
CA PHE A 111 10.87 3.14 3.26
C PHE A 111 11.56 3.16 1.90
N GLU A 112 12.62 2.36 1.79
CA GLU A 112 13.43 2.28 0.58
C GLU A 112 13.01 1.14 -0.34
N ARG A 113 12.37 0.10 0.23
CA ARG A 113 11.86 -1.06 -0.51
C ARG A 113 10.40 -1.29 -0.15
N ILE A 114 9.50 -1.03 -1.08
CA ILE A 114 8.06 -1.14 -0.92
C ILE A 114 7.57 -2.26 -1.83
N VAL A 115 6.93 -3.26 -1.24
CA VAL A 115 6.31 -4.37 -1.99
C VAL A 115 4.80 -4.26 -1.92
N LEU A 116 4.17 -4.19 -3.08
CA LEU A 116 2.70 -4.19 -3.20
C LEU A 116 2.17 -5.62 -3.31
N ALA A 117 1.32 -6.01 -2.36
CA ALA A 117 0.51 -7.20 -2.41
C ALA A 117 -0.97 -6.82 -2.61
N GLY A 118 -1.66 -7.39 -3.59
CA GLY A 118 -3.09 -7.07 -3.80
C GLY A 118 -3.36 -5.69 -4.40
N VAL A 119 -2.43 -5.15 -5.19
CA VAL A 119 -2.60 -3.89 -5.95
C VAL A 119 -2.38 -4.14 -7.47
N PRO A 120 -3.05 -5.10 -8.11
CA PRO A 120 -2.78 -5.47 -9.50
C PRO A 120 -3.25 -4.42 -10.51
N MET A 121 -4.14 -3.50 -10.15
CA MET A 121 -4.77 -2.52 -11.04
C MET A 121 -5.40 -3.16 -12.30
N LEU A 122 -6.01 -4.33 -12.14
CA LEU A 122 -6.74 -5.05 -13.17
C LEU A 122 -8.22 -5.16 -12.76
N PRO A 123 -9.18 -4.84 -13.65
CA PRO A 123 -10.60 -4.97 -13.32
C PRO A 123 -10.99 -6.38 -12.87
N ALA A 124 -10.46 -7.41 -13.52
CA ALA A 124 -10.76 -8.81 -13.22
C ALA A 124 -10.27 -9.27 -11.83
N ALA A 125 -9.37 -8.52 -11.18
CA ALA A 125 -8.93 -8.86 -9.83
C ALA A 125 -9.97 -8.50 -8.75
N GLY A 126 -10.93 -7.63 -9.05
CA GLY A 126 -11.99 -7.24 -8.11
C GLY A 126 -11.47 -6.78 -6.75
N HIS A 127 -12.33 -6.84 -5.73
CA HIS A 127 -11.92 -6.68 -4.34
C HIS A 127 -11.92 -8.03 -3.63
N PHE A 128 -11.16 -8.19 -2.54
CA PHE A 128 -11.16 -9.47 -1.80
C PHE A 128 -12.52 -9.78 -1.14
N PHE A 129 -13.33 -8.75 -0.88
CA PHE A 129 -14.67 -8.85 -0.30
C PHE A 129 -15.78 -8.78 -1.36
N ASP A 130 -15.46 -8.47 -2.61
CA ASP A 130 -16.41 -8.38 -3.71
C ASP A 130 -15.83 -8.98 -5.00
N HIS A 131 -16.44 -10.07 -5.44
CA HIS A 131 -16.03 -10.80 -6.64
C HIS A 131 -16.42 -10.10 -7.96
N ASN A 132 -17.14 -8.98 -7.90
CA ASN A 132 -17.43 -8.19 -9.09
C ASN A 132 -16.16 -7.54 -9.67
N PRO A 133 -16.08 -7.39 -11.01
CA PRO A 133 -14.97 -6.67 -11.63
C PRO A 133 -14.89 -5.22 -11.16
N TRP A 134 -13.68 -4.76 -10.85
CA TRP A 134 -13.42 -3.36 -10.49
C TRP A 134 -13.14 -2.52 -11.74
N SER A 135 -14.20 -2.14 -12.47
CA SER A 135 -14.08 -1.42 -13.75
C SER A 135 -13.29 -0.11 -13.67
N ALA A 136 -13.31 0.56 -12.52
CA ALA A 136 -12.58 1.81 -12.29
C ALA A 136 -11.05 1.62 -12.19
N ALA A 137 -10.54 0.39 -12.06
CA ALA A 137 -9.10 0.11 -11.93
C ALA A 137 -8.29 0.78 -13.05
N SER A 138 -8.75 0.68 -14.29
CA SER A 138 -8.04 1.23 -15.45
C SER A 138 -7.96 2.76 -15.44
N HIS A 139 -8.92 3.45 -14.83
CA HIS A 139 -8.91 4.92 -14.75
C HIS A 139 -7.74 5.45 -13.91
N PHE A 140 -7.29 4.67 -12.92
CA PHE A 140 -6.18 5.09 -12.05
C PHE A 140 -4.80 4.78 -12.64
N GLN A 141 -4.70 3.99 -13.72
CA GLN A 141 -3.42 3.62 -14.32
C GLN A 141 -2.64 4.83 -14.84
N ALA A 142 -3.32 5.89 -15.29
CA ALA A 142 -2.68 7.12 -15.75
C ALA A 142 -1.81 7.77 -14.66
N ALA A 143 -2.31 7.84 -13.43
CA ALA A 143 -1.56 8.37 -12.29
C ALA A 143 -0.34 7.48 -11.94
N TRP A 144 -0.46 6.16 -12.08
CA TRP A 144 0.67 5.25 -11.90
C TRP A 144 1.76 5.48 -12.95
N ILE A 145 1.38 5.66 -14.22
CA ILE A 145 2.33 5.95 -15.31
C ILE A 145 3.04 7.29 -15.05
N GLU A 146 2.28 8.33 -14.72
CA GLU A 146 2.81 9.66 -14.41
C GLU A 146 3.86 9.60 -13.28
N ARG A 147 3.58 8.81 -12.25
CA ARG A 147 4.43 8.70 -11.05
C ARG A 147 5.53 7.65 -11.16
N ALA A 148 5.49 6.77 -12.17
CA ALA A 148 6.45 5.68 -12.31
C ALA A 148 7.92 6.13 -12.22
N PRO A 149 8.35 7.25 -12.84
CA PRO A 149 9.74 7.72 -12.71
C PRO A 149 10.16 8.02 -11.26
N GLU A 150 9.22 8.47 -10.42
CA GLU A 150 9.47 8.81 -9.01
C GLU A 150 9.46 7.56 -8.11
N ILE A 151 8.58 6.60 -8.38
CA ILE A 151 8.33 5.48 -7.45
C ILE A 151 9.07 4.18 -7.80
N SER A 152 9.55 4.02 -9.04
CA SER A 152 10.11 2.75 -9.53
C SER A 152 11.47 2.40 -8.92
N ALA A 153 12.16 3.33 -8.28
CA ALA A 153 13.35 3.00 -7.49
C ALA A 153 12.96 2.22 -6.20
N HIS A 154 11.85 2.63 -5.59
CA HIS A 154 11.43 2.15 -4.28
C HIS A 154 10.44 1.01 -4.33
N THR A 155 9.66 0.88 -5.40
CA THR A 155 8.43 0.07 -5.38
C THR A 155 8.46 -1.08 -6.38
N ARG A 156 8.04 -2.26 -5.94
CA ARG A 156 7.73 -3.42 -6.79
C ARG A 156 6.36 -3.96 -6.45
N SER A 157 5.73 -4.65 -7.41
CA SER A 157 4.40 -5.25 -7.20
C SER A 157 4.46 -6.75 -7.43
N MET A 158 3.80 -7.51 -6.57
CA MET A 158 3.74 -8.97 -6.68
C MET A 158 2.95 -9.43 -7.91
N SER A 159 1.95 -8.67 -8.37
CA SER A 159 1.05 -9.13 -9.42
C SER A 159 0.42 -8.02 -10.27
N GLY A 160 -0.18 -8.44 -11.38
CA GLY A 160 -1.04 -7.61 -12.23
C GLY A 160 -0.32 -6.60 -13.10
N TRP A 161 -1.06 -5.58 -13.53
CA TRP A 161 -0.56 -4.51 -14.38
C TRP A 161 0.54 -3.68 -13.69
N THR A 162 0.42 -3.44 -12.39
CA THR A 162 1.45 -2.73 -11.62
C THR A 162 2.77 -3.50 -11.56
N ALA A 163 2.75 -4.84 -11.56
CA ALA A 163 3.96 -5.64 -11.69
C ALA A 163 4.60 -5.52 -13.07
N GLY A 164 3.80 -5.35 -14.13
CA GLY A 164 4.31 -5.05 -15.46
C GLY A 164 4.96 -3.67 -15.55
N LEU A 165 4.40 -2.67 -14.86
CA LEU A 165 4.94 -1.31 -14.83
C LEU A 165 6.21 -1.18 -13.99
N LEU A 166 6.20 -1.75 -12.77
CA LEU A 166 7.23 -1.52 -11.76
C LEU A 166 8.25 -2.66 -11.68
N GLY A 167 7.93 -3.82 -12.23
CA GLY A 167 8.64 -5.08 -11.99
C GLY A 167 8.12 -5.82 -10.74
N GLN A 168 8.45 -7.11 -10.67
CA GLN A 168 8.23 -7.94 -9.49
C GLN A 168 9.42 -7.85 -8.53
N PRO A 169 9.20 -7.96 -7.20
CA PRO A 169 10.30 -8.04 -6.26
C PRO A 169 10.95 -9.41 -6.34
N ASP A 170 12.27 -9.43 -6.19
CA ASP A 170 13.03 -10.64 -5.93
C ASP A 170 13.99 -10.41 -4.76
N ARG A 171 14.66 -11.49 -4.33
CA ARG A 171 15.63 -11.42 -3.22
C ARG A 171 16.82 -10.52 -3.55
N ALA A 172 17.19 -10.35 -4.82
CA ALA A 172 18.32 -9.52 -5.18
C ALA A 172 17.97 -8.03 -4.99
N TRP A 173 16.82 -7.59 -5.49
CA TRP A 173 16.33 -6.22 -5.35
C TRP A 173 16.06 -5.85 -3.89
N LEU A 174 15.47 -6.75 -3.10
CA LEU A 174 15.19 -6.54 -1.68
C LEU A 174 16.46 -6.39 -0.81
N ASN A 175 17.60 -6.87 -1.30
CA ASN A 175 18.88 -6.86 -0.57
C ASN A 175 19.94 -5.95 -1.19
N SER A 176 19.71 -5.42 -2.39
CA SER A 176 20.66 -4.53 -3.06
C SER A 176 20.56 -3.11 -2.49
N PRO A 177 21.68 -2.46 -2.11
CA PRO A 177 21.70 -1.02 -1.88
C PRO A 177 21.30 -0.28 -3.16
N GLU A 178 20.72 0.92 -3.03
CA GLU A 178 20.43 1.81 -4.17
C GLU A 178 21.62 1.89 -5.14
N PRO A 179 21.40 1.89 -6.48
CA PRO A 179 22.46 2.06 -7.48
C PRO A 179 23.30 3.37 -7.38
N GLY A 180 23.08 4.21 -6.38
CA GLY A 180 23.80 5.45 -6.13
C GLY A 180 24.95 5.39 -5.11
N GLN A 181 25.11 4.29 -4.36
CA GLN A 181 26.14 4.21 -3.30
C GLN A 181 27.49 3.59 -3.73
N LEU A 182 27.67 3.23 -5.01
CA LEU A 182 28.95 2.78 -5.56
C LEU A 182 29.90 3.93 -6.01
N ARG A 183 29.77 5.12 -5.42
CA ARG A 183 30.74 6.22 -5.59
C ARG A 183 31.14 6.78 -4.24
N GLY A 184 32.19 6.19 -3.66
CA GLY A 184 32.80 6.72 -2.46
C GLY A 184 33.72 5.70 -1.81
N ASN A 185 34.89 5.50 -2.41
CA ASN A 185 36.17 5.39 -1.73
C ASN A 185 37.23 5.31 -2.83
N GLN A 186 37.77 6.48 -3.16
CA GLN A 186 39.14 6.59 -3.68
C GLN A 186 40.11 6.20 -2.56
#